data_AF-A0A0N4TL25-F1
#
_entry.id   AF-A0A0N4TL25-F1
#
_cell.length_a   1.000
_cell.length_b   1.000
_cell.length_c   1.000
_cell.angle_alpha   90.00
_cell.angle_beta   90.00
_cell.angle_gamma   90.00
#
_symmetry.space_group_name_H-M   'P 1'
#
loop_
_entity.id
_entity.type
_entity.pdbx_description
1 polymer ?
#
loop_
_entity_poly.entity_id
_entity_poly.type
_entity_poly.pdbx_seq_one_letter_code
_entity_poly.pdbx_strand_id
1 'polypeptide(L)'
;MINPKLLVLFLDAVLVMECISFLHNAWMFTTSTTSKPGCSIYNDEQLHIIMDRVCEICHEMYSHQYPNTRADCRSDCFRSKHFQSCLEHFRPMIPYG
;
A
#
# COMPACT_ATOMS: atom_id res chain seq x y z
N MET A 1 -8.09 55.04 -12.03
CA MET A 1 -9.38 54.35 -12.17
C MET A 1 -9.09 52.93 -12.66
N ILE A 2 -9.23 51.93 -11.80
CA ILE A 2 -9.00 50.52 -12.15
C ILE A 2 -10.15 50.07 -13.03
N ASN A 3 -9.85 49.47 -14.18
CA ASN A 3 -10.87 49.05 -15.14
C ASN A 3 -11.58 47.79 -14.59
N PRO A 4 -12.91 47.82 -14.37
CA PRO A 4 -13.62 46.71 -13.76
C PRO A 4 -13.55 45.42 -14.59
N LYS A 5 -13.40 45.53 -15.93
CA LYS A 5 -13.20 44.36 -16.80
C LYS A 5 -11.86 43.69 -16.56
N LEU A 6 -10.82 44.48 -16.28
CA LEU A 6 -9.48 43.96 -15.98
C LEU A 6 -9.47 43.24 -14.63
N LEU A 7 -10.20 43.76 -13.65
CA LEU A 7 -10.30 43.16 -12.32
C LEU A 7 -11.02 41.80 -12.33
N VAL A 8 -12.07 41.66 -13.15
CA VAL A 8 -12.77 40.37 -13.35
C VAL A 8 -11.84 39.33 -13.99
N LEU A 9 -11.10 39.70 -15.04
CA LEU A 9 -10.15 38.80 -15.70
C LEU A 9 -9.04 38.31 -14.76
N PHE A 10 -8.56 39.16 -13.86
CA PHE A 10 -7.57 38.75 -12.85
C PHE A 10 -8.15 37.75 -11.83
N LEU A 11 -9.41 37.96 -11.39
CA LEU A 11 -10.07 37.03 -10.47
C LEU A 11 -10.30 35.65 -11.10
N ASP A 12 -10.74 35.61 -12.35
CA ASP A 12 -10.94 34.36 -13.09
C ASP A 12 -9.61 33.60 -13.27
N ALA A 13 -8.52 34.30 -13.60
CA ALA A 13 -7.20 33.70 -13.77
C ALA A 13 -6.64 33.10 -12.47
N VAL A 14 -6.82 33.76 -11.33
CA VAL A 14 -6.38 33.25 -10.01
C VAL A 14 -7.13 31.95 -9.67
N LEU A 15 -8.44 31.90 -9.93
CA LEU A 15 -9.26 30.73 -9.66
C LEU A 15 -8.84 29.51 -10.51
N VAL A 16 -8.47 29.74 -11.78
CA VAL A 16 -7.97 28.69 -12.67
C VAL A 16 -6.61 28.14 -12.22
N MET A 17 -5.72 28.99 -11.71
CA MET A 17 -4.38 28.58 -11.24
C MET A 17 -4.42 27.68 -10.00
N GLU A 18 -5.36 27.92 -9.08
CA GLU A 18 -5.56 27.03 -7.92
C GLU A 18 -6.02 25.64 -8.38
N CYS A 19 -6.97 25.57 -9.32
CA CYS A 19 -7.46 24.30 -9.87
C CYS A 19 -6.37 23.47 -10.55
N ILE A 20 -5.46 24.09 -11.31
CA ILE A 20 -4.36 23.40 -11.99
C ILE A 20 -3.41 22.74 -10.97
N SER A 21 -3.15 23.43 -9.86
CA SER A 21 -2.28 22.93 -8.79
C SER A 21 -2.89 21.70 -8.11
N PHE A 22 -4.20 21.71 -7.84
CA PHE A 22 -4.91 20.55 -7.29
C PHE A 22 -4.91 19.34 -8.23
N LEU A 23 -5.12 19.56 -9.53
CA LEU A 23 -5.12 18.48 -10.53
C LEU A 23 -3.74 17.84 -10.70
N HIS A 24 -2.66 18.64 -10.68
CA HIS A 24 -1.30 18.13 -10.78
C HIS A 24 -0.92 17.26 -9.57
N ASN A 25 -1.30 17.68 -8.36
CA ASN A 25 -1.05 16.92 -7.13
C ASN A 25 -1.84 15.60 -7.09
N ALA A 26 -3.10 15.62 -7.54
CA ALA A 26 -3.92 14.42 -7.65
C ALA A 26 -3.35 13.42 -8.69
N TRP A 27 -2.86 13.91 -9.82
CA TRP A 27 -2.25 13.06 -10.86
C TRP A 27 -0.92 12.46 -10.40
N MET A 28 -0.04 13.25 -9.77
CA MET A 28 1.22 12.73 -9.20
C MET A 28 0.98 11.65 -8.12
N PHE A 29 -0.09 11.75 -7.35
CA PHE A 29 -0.45 10.73 -6.37
C PHE A 29 -0.90 9.41 -7.04
N THR A 30 -1.72 9.46 -8.09
CA THR A 30 -2.19 8.26 -8.78
C THR A 30 -1.09 7.57 -9.60
N THR A 31 -0.16 8.34 -10.19
CA THR A 31 0.95 7.79 -10.99
C THR A 31 2.12 7.24 -10.15
N SER A 32 2.15 7.48 -8.83
CA SER A 32 3.18 6.91 -7.93
C SER A 32 2.92 5.46 -7.51
N THR A 33 1.86 4.84 -8.04
CA THR A 33 1.73 3.38 -7.98
C THR A 33 2.68 2.78 -8.99
N THR A 34 3.93 2.58 -8.57
CA THR A 34 4.82 1.61 -9.20
C THR A 34 4.01 0.34 -9.42
N SER A 35 3.74 0.02 -10.69
CA SER A 35 3.12 -1.23 -11.10
C SER A 35 4.00 -2.35 -10.58
N LYS A 36 3.69 -2.84 -9.37
CA LYS A 36 4.28 -4.07 -8.87
C LYS A 36 3.90 -5.13 -9.90
N PRO A 37 4.84 -5.98 -10.37
CA PRO A 37 4.48 -7.12 -11.19
C PRO A 37 3.34 -7.86 -10.48
N GLY A 38 2.21 -8.05 -11.18
CA GLY A 38 1.00 -8.58 -10.57
C GLY A 38 1.32 -9.90 -9.88
N CYS A 39 1.21 -9.95 -8.55
CA CYS A 39 1.48 -11.17 -7.80
C CYS A 39 0.39 -12.19 -8.16
N SER A 40 0.79 -13.35 -8.70
CA SER A 40 -0.16 -14.41 -9.09
C SER A 40 -1.03 -14.88 -7.93
N ILE A 41 -0.58 -14.67 -6.70
CA ILE A 41 -1.31 -15.02 -5.48
C ILE A 41 -2.66 -14.32 -5.35
N TYR A 42 -2.78 -13.09 -5.88
CA TYR A 42 -4.03 -12.35 -5.83
C TYR A 42 -5.07 -12.87 -6.84
N ASN A 43 -4.67 -13.74 -7.77
CA ASN A 43 -5.61 -14.42 -8.66
C ASN A 43 -6.37 -15.55 -7.94
N ASP A 44 -5.83 -16.04 -6.81
CA ASP A 44 -6.49 -17.00 -5.94
C ASP A 44 -6.89 -16.31 -4.63
N GLU A 45 -8.13 -15.83 -4.58
CA GLU A 45 -8.65 -15.06 -3.44
C GLU A 45 -8.57 -15.85 -2.12
N GLN A 46 -8.89 -17.14 -2.15
CA GLN A 46 -8.90 -17.97 -0.95
C GLN A 46 -7.48 -18.15 -0.40
N LEU A 47 -6.53 -18.47 -1.28
CA LEU A 47 -5.13 -18.64 -0.90
C LEU A 47 -4.55 -17.31 -0.40
N HIS A 48 -4.82 -16.20 -1.08
CA HIS A 48 -4.42 -14.87 -0.64
C HIS A 48 -4.92 -14.56 0.78
N ILE A 49 -6.21 -14.79 1.08
CA ILE A 49 -6.79 -14.52 2.40
C ILE A 49 -6.09 -15.34 3.49
N ILE A 50 -5.78 -16.61 3.22
CA ILE A 50 -5.08 -17.47 4.17
C ILE A 50 -3.67 -16.93 4.44
N MET A 51 -2.92 -16.58 3.40
CA MET A 51 -1.58 -16.02 3.56
C MET A 51 -1.61 -14.68 4.30
N ASP A 52 -2.63 -13.85 4.04
CA ASP A 52 -2.83 -12.58 4.71
C ASP A 52 -3.08 -12.78 6.21
N ARG A 53 -3.87 -13.80 6.55
CA ARG A 53 -4.20 -14.17 7.93
C ARG A 53 -2.99 -14.65 8.71
N VAL A 54 -2.10 -15.43 8.08
CA VAL A 54 -0.81 -15.83 8.69
C VAL A 54 0.00 -14.60 9.08
N CYS A 55 0.09 -13.61 8.19
CA CYS A 55 0.82 -12.37 8.46
C CYS A 55 0.18 -11.53 9.58
N GLU A 56 -1.14 -11.54 9.72
CA GLU A 56 -1.85 -10.86 10.82
C GLU A 56 -1.54 -11.49 12.17
N ILE A 57 -1.61 -12.82 12.27
CA ILE A 57 -1.33 -13.53 13.52
C ILE A 57 0.13 -13.30 13.91
N CYS A 58 1.07 -13.37 12.96
CA CYS A 58 2.47 -13.04 13.26
C CYS A 58 2.68 -11.61 13.74
N HIS A 59 1.99 -10.65 13.13
CA HIS A 59 2.06 -9.27 13.58
C HIS A 59 1.53 -9.13 15.01
N GLU A 60 0.42 -9.76 15.34
CA GLU A 60 -0.10 -9.74 16.71
C GLU A 60 0.91 -10.32 17.72
N MET A 61 1.60 -11.40 17.37
CA MET A 61 2.59 -12.04 18.24
C MET A 61 3.91 -11.27 18.39
N TYR A 62 4.36 -10.56 17.35
CA TYR A 62 5.71 -9.98 17.28
C TYR A 62 5.73 -8.45 17.12
N SER A 63 4.58 -7.78 17.09
CA SER A 63 4.47 -6.32 16.88
C SER A 63 5.24 -5.50 17.90
N HIS A 64 5.41 -6.00 19.13
CA HIS A 64 6.17 -5.34 20.18
C HIS A 64 7.67 -5.24 19.87
N GLN A 65 8.24 -6.22 19.17
CA GLN A 65 9.64 -6.23 18.77
C GLN A 65 9.82 -5.71 17.33
N TYR A 66 8.87 -6.04 16.46
CA TYR A 66 8.92 -5.79 15.04
C TYR A 66 7.56 -5.23 14.56
N PRO A 67 7.33 -3.91 14.68
CA PRO A 67 6.02 -3.31 14.38
C PRO A 67 5.61 -3.51 12.92
N ASN A 68 6.57 -3.61 12.00
CA ASN A 68 6.33 -3.74 10.56
C ASN A 68 6.15 -5.19 10.09
N THR A 69 6.09 -6.17 11.00
CA THR A 69 6.00 -7.61 10.67
C THR A 69 4.92 -7.93 9.63
N ARG A 70 3.75 -7.27 9.70
CA ARG A 70 2.66 -7.47 8.72
C ARG A 70 3.07 -7.10 7.29
N ALA A 71 3.73 -5.95 7.13
CA ALA A 71 4.17 -5.45 5.83
C ALA A 71 5.33 -6.28 5.29
N ASP A 72 6.30 -6.59 6.16
CA ASP A 72 7.47 -7.39 5.80
C ASP A 72 7.07 -8.82 5.41
N CYS A 73 6.08 -9.39 6.09
CA CYS A 73 5.51 -10.70 5.77
C CYS A 73 4.87 -10.74 4.36
N ARG A 74 4.09 -9.71 3.99
CA ARG A 74 3.42 -9.60 2.68
C ARG A 74 4.37 -9.21 1.54
N SER A 75 5.60 -8.83 1.85
CA SER A 75 6.57 -8.39 0.85
C SER A 75 6.89 -9.51 -0.15
N ASP A 76 7.28 -9.09 -1.36
CA ASP A 76 7.63 -9.99 -2.47
C ASP A 76 6.60 -11.09 -2.74
N CYS A 77 5.32 -10.74 -2.74
CA CYS A 77 4.22 -11.68 -2.98
C CYS A 77 4.24 -12.89 -2.01
N PHE A 78 4.52 -12.64 -0.73
CA PHE A 78 4.68 -13.64 0.32
C PHE A 78 5.87 -14.60 0.15
N ARG A 79 6.84 -14.29 -0.72
CA ARG A 79 8.09 -15.06 -0.90
C ARG A 79 9.20 -14.60 0.04
N SER A 80 8.88 -13.76 1.00
CA SER A 80 9.83 -13.23 1.97
C SER A 80 10.24 -14.27 3.02
N LYS A 81 11.46 -14.13 3.55
CA LYS A 81 11.91 -14.89 4.73
C LYS A 81 11.01 -14.68 5.96
N HIS A 82 10.31 -13.54 6.03
CA HIS A 82 9.41 -13.22 7.14
C HIS A 82 8.14 -14.08 7.08
N PHE A 83 7.59 -14.30 5.88
CA PHE A 83 6.47 -15.22 5.70
C PHE A 83 6.85 -16.66 6.07
N GLN A 84 8.01 -17.13 5.58
CA GLN A 84 8.50 -18.48 5.90
C GLN A 84 8.74 -18.68 7.40
N SER A 85 9.45 -17.74 8.05
CA SER A 85 9.69 -17.79 9.49
C SER A 85 8.38 -17.79 10.29
N CYS A 86 7.35 -17.09 9.80
CA CYS A 86 6.04 -17.12 10.42
C CYS A 86 5.39 -18.51 10.35
N LEU A 87 5.44 -19.16 9.19
CA LEU A 87 4.91 -20.52 9.01
C LEU A 87 5.63 -21.56 9.86
N GLU A 88 6.94 -21.40 10.06
CA GLU A 88 7.74 -22.30 10.91
C GLU A 88 7.24 -22.32 12.37
N HIS A 89 6.68 -21.21 12.86
CA HIS A 89 6.10 -21.15 14.20
C HIS A 89 4.85 -22.05 14.35
N PHE A 90 4.08 -22.19 13.27
CA PHE A 90 2.88 -23.05 13.24
C PHE A 90 3.16 -24.46 12.76
N ARG A 91 4.41 -24.78 12.41
CA ARG A 91 4.75 -26.10 11.89
C ARG A 91 4.60 -27.15 13.00
N PRO A 92 3.79 -28.21 12.80
CA PRO A 92 3.68 -29.26 13.79
C PRO A 92 5.04 -29.93 14.01
N MET A 93 5.41 -30.16 15.27
CA MET A 93 6.53 -31.04 15.58
C MET A 93 6.14 -32.43 15.12
N ILE A 94 6.82 -32.93 14.08
CA ILE A 94 6.67 -34.32 13.65
C ILE A 94 7.34 -35.18 14.73
N PRO A 95 6.60 -35.96 15.52
CA PRO A 95 7.22 -36.97 16.36
C PRO A 95 7.84 -38.01 15.43
N TYR A 96 9.11 -38.30 15.65
CA TYR A 96 9.91 -39.23 14.85
C TYR A 96 9.12 -40.48 14.45
N GLY A 97 9.12 -40.80 13.15
CA GLY A 97 8.57 -42.05 12.61
C GLY A 97 9.37 -43.27 13.03
#